data_AF-A0A562BLV6-F1
#
_entry.id   AF-A0A562BLV6-F1
#
_cell.length_a   1.000
_cell.length_b   1.000
_cell.length_c   1.000
_cell.angle_alpha   90.00
_cell.angle_beta   90.00
_cell.angle_gamma   90.00
#
_symmetry.space_group_name_H-M   'P 1'
#
loop_
_entity.id
_entity.type
_entity.pdbx_description
1 polymer ?
#
loop_
_entity_poly.entity_id
_entity_poly.type
_entity_poly.pdbx_seq_one_letter_code
_entity_poly.pdbx_strand_id
1 'polypeptide(L)'
;MPTRTADRGGRPPARAPSTVARCLIAGTLAARHRAVAAAGTTAFYAIHAGYTMVADDIRLEQRGQQALDQVAALLRHAGLRPFETPFETPFEMPFKTPFDRTPEAPGFPMPASMPSVKPLPLSGSDDCGQPSVASPPGRGIGASDAVLIRFGGVDGAGKPAYGDRYVTDCSGYPLVPRDERYARDGAINLLYVGLAADGEPQLLCRYIGHAGGWSSGALVRGVETLQLRYGVDGDGDGRVDRFLRASELSASGADNWRRVRAVQVAMVLRGDRRPARPSGPVPLLPARAAGETGDDIEFVPASQPGAVRRVFATTVWLRNAAACHAAPC
;
A
#
# COMPACT_ATOMS: atom_id res chain seq x y z
N MET A 1 -114.84 22.20 19.94
CA MET A 1 -113.49 22.65 20.31
C MET A 1 -112.49 21.64 19.74
N PRO A 2 -111.47 22.08 18.97
CA PRO A 2 -110.53 21.19 18.30
C PRO A 2 -109.26 20.98 19.13
N THR A 3 -108.65 19.80 19.03
CA THR A 3 -107.26 19.56 19.48
C THR A 3 -106.42 19.11 18.29
N ARG A 4 -105.35 19.86 18.07
CA ARG A 4 -104.40 19.84 16.97
C ARG A 4 -103.29 18.85 17.28
N THR A 5 -103.08 17.83 16.44
CA THR A 5 -101.93 16.91 16.52
C THR A 5 -100.87 17.32 15.49
N ALA A 6 -99.65 17.50 15.98
CA ALA A 6 -98.48 17.94 15.24
C ALA A 6 -97.77 16.76 14.54
N ASP A 7 -97.39 16.99 13.29
CA ASP A 7 -96.55 16.14 12.44
C ASP A 7 -95.06 16.32 12.81
N ARG A 8 -94.33 15.20 12.93
CA ARG A 8 -92.86 15.18 13.04
C ARG A 8 -92.29 14.29 11.94
N GLY A 9 -91.61 14.96 11.02
CA GLY A 9 -91.02 14.43 9.78
C GLY A 9 -90.16 13.17 9.91
N GLY A 10 -90.43 12.23 9.00
CA GLY A 10 -89.54 11.12 8.65
C GLY A 10 -88.44 11.58 7.70
N ARG A 11 -87.19 11.28 8.06
CA ARG A 11 -85.99 11.51 7.24
C ARG A 11 -85.93 10.46 6.11
N PRO A 12 -85.60 10.80 4.85
CA PRO A 12 -85.56 9.83 3.76
C PRO A 12 -84.34 8.88 3.87
N PRO A 13 -84.44 7.64 3.36
CA PRO A 13 -83.36 6.66 3.42
C PRO A 13 -82.20 7.04 2.48
N ALA A 14 -80.97 6.92 2.99
CA ALA A 14 -79.75 7.15 2.21
C ALA A 14 -79.65 6.13 1.06
N ARG A 15 -79.60 6.62 -0.20
CA ARG A 15 -79.36 5.77 -1.38
C ARG A 15 -77.96 5.18 -1.33
N ALA A 16 -77.87 3.84 -1.41
CA ALA A 16 -76.60 3.15 -1.56
C ALA A 16 -75.95 3.47 -2.93
N PRO A 17 -74.61 3.63 -3.00
CA PRO A 17 -73.92 3.96 -4.24
C PRO A 17 -74.00 2.82 -5.26
N SER A 18 -74.09 3.18 -6.55
CA SER A 18 -74.20 2.23 -7.68
C SER A 18 -72.93 1.38 -7.84
N THR A 19 -73.08 0.16 -8.38
CA THR A 19 -71.98 -0.82 -8.57
C THR A 19 -70.81 -0.24 -9.37
N VAL A 20 -71.09 0.66 -10.33
CA VAL A 20 -70.08 1.36 -11.14
C VAL A 20 -69.21 2.29 -10.28
N ALA A 21 -69.81 3.01 -9.32
CA ALA A 21 -69.06 3.89 -8.41
C ALA A 21 -68.13 3.08 -7.49
N ARG A 22 -68.56 1.90 -7.02
CA ARG A 22 -67.71 0.98 -6.24
C ARG A 22 -66.51 0.47 -7.04
N CYS A 23 -66.70 0.10 -8.31
CA CYS A 23 -65.60 -0.35 -9.18
C CYS A 23 -64.57 0.77 -9.47
N LEU A 24 -65.02 2.01 -9.70
CA LEU A 24 -64.12 3.15 -9.91
C LEU A 24 -63.29 3.49 -8.66
N ILE A 25 -63.91 3.44 -7.48
CA ILE A 25 -63.22 3.66 -6.20
C ILE A 25 -62.18 2.54 -5.96
N ALA A 26 -62.54 1.27 -6.19
CA ALA A 26 -61.60 0.16 -6.04
C ALA A 26 -60.41 0.25 -7.02
N GLY A 27 -60.67 0.64 -8.28
CA GLY A 27 -59.63 0.85 -9.29
C GLY A 27 -58.65 1.97 -8.94
N THR A 28 -59.15 3.11 -8.44
CA THR A 28 -58.30 4.23 -8.02
C THR A 28 -57.50 3.91 -6.76
N LEU A 29 -58.06 3.17 -5.80
CA LEU A 29 -57.35 2.70 -4.61
C LEU A 29 -56.20 1.74 -4.99
N ALA A 30 -56.48 0.78 -5.88
CA ALA A 30 -55.47 -0.17 -6.36
C ALA A 30 -54.34 0.52 -7.15
N ALA A 31 -54.67 1.51 -7.99
CA ALA A 31 -53.68 2.31 -8.70
C ALA A 31 -52.79 3.12 -7.75
N ARG A 32 -53.37 3.73 -6.70
CA ARG A 32 -52.63 4.45 -5.66
C ARG A 32 -51.69 3.53 -4.88
N HIS A 33 -52.16 2.34 -4.47
CA HIS A 33 -51.30 1.37 -3.79
C HIS A 33 -50.11 0.92 -4.65
N ARG A 34 -50.34 0.65 -5.94
CA ARG A 34 -49.25 0.30 -6.88
C ARG A 34 -48.26 1.45 -7.07
N ALA A 35 -48.74 2.68 -7.19
CA ALA A 35 -47.88 3.85 -7.32
C ALA A 35 -47.01 4.08 -6.07
N VAL A 36 -47.60 3.96 -4.87
CA VAL A 36 -46.87 4.06 -3.59
C VAL A 36 -45.85 2.93 -3.45
N ALA A 37 -46.22 1.69 -3.80
CA ALA A 37 -45.30 0.56 -3.78
C ALA A 37 -44.12 0.75 -4.76
N ALA A 38 -44.40 1.21 -5.99
CA ALA A 38 -43.37 1.49 -6.98
C ALA A 38 -42.43 2.63 -6.56
N ALA A 39 -42.98 3.70 -5.96
CA ALA A 39 -42.18 4.79 -5.42
C ALA A 39 -41.31 4.34 -4.23
N GLY A 40 -41.86 3.53 -3.32
CA GLY A 40 -41.13 2.96 -2.19
C GLY A 40 -39.97 2.07 -2.63
N THR A 41 -40.19 1.19 -3.61
CA THR A 41 -39.15 0.32 -4.17
C THR A 41 -38.04 1.13 -4.86
N THR A 42 -38.40 2.13 -5.65
CA THR A 42 -37.42 3.01 -6.31
C THR A 42 -36.58 3.78 -5.30
N ALA A 43 -37.22 4.34 -4.26
CA ALA A 43 -36.53 5.03 -3.18
C ALA A 43 -35.58 4.08 -2.42
N PHE A 44 -36.02 2.86 -2.12
CA PHE A 44 -35.18 1.85 -1.48
C PHE A 44 -33.94 1.51 -2.31
N TYR A 45 -34.09 1.28 -3.62
CA TYR A 45 -32.95 1.00 -4.49
C TYR A 45 -31.98 2.19 -4.60
N ALA A 46 -32.50 3.41 -4.70
CA ALA A 46 -31.67 4.61 -4.74
C ALA A 46 -30.87 4.79 -3.45
N ILE A 47 -31.53 4.61 -2.30
CA ILE A 47 -30.89 4.68 -0.98
C ILE A 47 -29.84 3.58 -0.82
N HIS A 48 -30.16 2.34 -1.18
CA HIS A 48 -29.23 1.21 -1.11
C HIS A 48 -28.01 1.41 -2.03
N ALA A 49 -28.23 1.89 -3.25
CA ALA A 49 -27.16 2.23 -4.17
C ALA A 49 -26.25 3.34 -3.60
N GLY A 50 -26.83 4.38 -2.97
CA GLY A 50 -26.08 5.42 -2.29
C GLY A 50 -25.25 4.90 -1.11
N TYR A 51 -25.84 4.07 -0.24
CA TYR A 51 -25.12 3.48 0.89
C TYR A 51 -23.96 2.60 0.47
N THR A 52 -24.16 1.75 -0.55
CA THR A 52 -23.06 0.90 -1.06
C THR A 52 -21.92 1.73 -1.63
N MET A 53 -22.21 2.84 -2.32
CA MET A 53 -21.17 3.75 -2.81
C MET A 53 -20.34 4.37 -1.68
N VAL A 54 -21.01 4.86 -0.62
CA VAL A 54 -20.32 5.44 0.53
C VAL A 54 -19.50 4.39 1.28
N ALA A 55 -20.06 3.19 1.47
CA ALA A 55 -19.36 2.09 2.13
C ALA A 55 -18.10 1.63 1.36
N ASP A 56 -18.19 1.55 0.04
CA ASP A 56 -17.06 1.18 -0.82
C ASP A 56 -15.93 2.23 -0.77
N ASP A 57 -16.28 3.52 -0.75
CA ASP A 57 -15.30 4.61 -0.64
C ASP A 57 -14.58 4.59 0.71
N ILE A 58 -15.32 4.37 1.80
CA ILE A 58 -14.74 4.22 3.14
C ILE A 58 -13.79 3.02 3.20
N ARG A 59 -14.17 1.89 2.61
CA ARG A 59 -13.31 0.69 2.55
C ARG A 59 -12.06 0.94 1.72
N LEU A 60 -12.17 1.66 0.61
CA LEU A 60 -11.01 2.05 -0.20
C LEU A 60 -10.07 2.96 0.59
N GLU A 61 -10.62 3.95 1.29
CA GLU A 61 -9.86 4.87 2.15
C GLU A 61 -9.12 4.14 3.27
N GLN A 62 -9.83 3.28 4.00
CA GLN A 62 -9.26 2.50 5.10
C GLN A 62 -8.14 1.57 4.62
N ARG A 63 -8.35 0.86 3.51
CA ARG A 63 -7.31 -0.01 2.92
C ARG A 63 -6.10 0.79 2.46
N GLY A 64 -6.30 1.96 1.86
CA GLY A 64 -5.22 2.83 1.40
C GLY A 64 -4.40 3.42 2.54
N GLN A 65 -5.07 3.90 3.59
CA GLN A 65 -4.38 4.39 4.78
C GLN A 65 -3.62 3.26 5.49
N GLN A 66 -4.21 2.07 5.61
CA GLN A 66 -3.53 0.89 6.16
C GLN A 66 -2.28 0.51 5.34
N ALA A 67 -2.37 0.54 4.00
CA ALA A 67 -1.24 0.27 3.12
C ALA A 67 -0.09 1.27 3.37
N LEU A 68 -0.43 2.55 3.38
CA LEU A 68 0.53 3.64 3.58
C LEU A 68 1.20 3.55 4.96
N ASP A 69 0.42 3.26 6.01
CA ASP A 69 0.93 3.11 7.37
C ASP A 69 1.89 1.93 7.49
N GLN A 70 1.56 0.79 6.86
CA GLN A 70 2.44 -0.37 6.83
C GLN A 70 3.74 -0.08 6.09
N VAL A 71 3.68 0.52 4.89
CA VAL A 71 4.88 0.91 4.13
C VAL A 71 5.74 1.89 4.93
N ALA A 72 5.12 2.90 5.53
CA ALA A 72 5.83 3.90 6.33
C ALA A 72 6.45 3.31 7.61
N ALA A 73 5.79 2.37 8.27
CA ALA A 73 6.34 1.67 9.42
C ALA A 73 7.60 0.88 9.04
N LEU A 74 7.54 0.11 7.96
CA LEU A 74 8.68 -0.68 7.48
C LEU A 74 9.84 0.21 7.04
N LEU A 75 9.58 1.30 6.30
CA LEU A 75 10.61 2.25 5.88
C LEU A 75 11.32 2.91 7.08
N ARG A 76 10.63 3.15 8.19
CA ARG A 76 11.26 3.71 9.41
C ARG A 76 12.23 2.75 10.08
N HIS A 77 12.12 1.43 9.83
CA HIS A 77 13.09 0.46 10.33
C HIS A 77 14.41 0.51 9.55
N ALA A 78 14.44 1.08 8.34
CA ALA A 78 15.63 1.15 7.51
C ALA A 78 16.85 1.65 8.29
N GLY A 79 17.92 0.86 8.26
CA GLY A 79 19.19 1.17 8.92
C GLY A 79 19.23 0.97 10.43
N LEU A 80 18.14 0.53 11.07
CA LEU A 80 18.13 0.24 12.51
C LEU A 80 19.15 -0.86 12.84
N ARG A 81 20.09 -0.57 13.74
CA ARG A 81 21.12 -1.50 14.20
C ARG A 81 21.37 -1.24 15.70
N PRO A 82 20.68 -1.95 16.60
CA PRO A 82 20.81 -1.72 18.05
C PRO A 82 22.11 -2.27 18.64
N PHE A 83 22.84 -3.13 17.91
CA PHE A 83 24.21 -3.51 18.24
C PHE A 83 25.13 -3.11 17.09
N GLU A 84 26.10 -2.24 17.35
CA GLU A 84 27.38 -2.30 16.63
C GLU A 84 28.03 -3.61 17.06
N THR A 85 28.07 -4.60 16.17
CA THR A 85 28.85 -5.80 16.44
C THR A 85 30.33 -5.41 16.46
N PRO A 86 31.08 -5.62 17.56
CA PRO A 86 32.54 -5.46 17.55
C PRO A 86 33.25 -6.63 16.83
N PHE A 87 32.52 -7.47 16.10
CA PHE A 87 33.05 -8.73 15.59
C PHE A 87 33.70 -8.55 14.22
N GLU A 88 34.94 -8.05 14.26
CA GLU A 88 36.00 -8.30 13.27
C GLU A 88 36.53 -9.76 13.33
N THR A 89 35.74 -10.76 13.74
CA THR A 89 36.22 -12.14 13.63
C THR A 89 35.83 -12.73 12.29
N PRO A 90 36.78 -13.27 11.51
CA PRO A 90 36.48 -13.97 10.29
C PRO A 90 35.83 -15.30 10.66
N PHE A 91 34.49 -15.35 10.67
CA PHE A 91 33.78 -16.62 10.68
C PHE A 91 33.53 -17.01 9.22
N GLU A 92 34.36 -17.93 8.72
CA GLU A 92 34.09 -18.66 7.49
C GLU A 92 32.76 -19.41 7.65
N MET A 93 31.75 -19.01 6.88
CA MET A 93 30.51 -19.77 6.71
C MET A 93 30.21 -19.92 5.21
N PRO A 94 29.71 -21.10 4.78
CA PRO A 94 29.79 -21.57 3.39
C PRO A 94 28.69 -21.03 2.45
N PHE A 95 27.94 -20.00 2.83
CA PHE A 95 26.81 -19.52 2.03
C PHE A 95 27.18 -18.29 1.19
N LYS A 96 27.60 -18.52 -0.06
CA LYS A 96 27.65 -17.51 -1.14
C LYS A 96 26.22 -17.08 -1.47
N THR A 97 25.86 -15.82 -1.20
CA THR A 97 24.66 -15.21 -1.78
C THR A 97 24.96 -14.71 -3.21
N PRO A 98 24.02 -14.83 -4.17
CA PRO A 98 24.27 -14.48 -5.57
C PRO A 98 24.57 -13.00 -5.89
N PHE A 99 24.44 -12.08 -4.93
CA PHE A 99 24.64 -10.64 -5.15
C PHE A 99 26.11 -10.18 -5.19
N ASP A 100 27.06 -11.08 -4.94
CA ASP A 100 28.48 -10.76 -4.76
C ASP A 100 29.37 -11.49 -5.78
N ARG A 101 29.12 -11.26 -7.08
CA ARG A 101 30.01 -11.74 -8.15
C ARG A 101 30.88 -10.61 -8.69
N THR A 102 32.07 -10.44 -8.12
CA THR A 102 33.22 -10.02 -8.91
C THR A 102 33.68 -11.20 -9.79
N PRO A 103 34.22 -10.98 -11.01
CA PRO A 103 34.76 -12.06 -11.83
C PRO A 103 36.01 -12.63 -11.16
N GLU A 104 35.95 -13.90 -10.72
CA GLU A 104 37.10 -14.63 -10.20
C GLU A 104 38.12 -14.86 -11.34
N ALA A 105 39.20 -14.09 -11.35
CA ALA A 105 40.41 -14.42 -12.11
C ALA A 105 41.23 -15.44 -11.29
N PRO A 106 41.62 -16.60 -11.86
CA PRO A 106 42.36 -17.61 -11.11
C PRO A 106 43.83 -17.18 -10.94
N GLY A 107 44.29 -17.02 -9.70
CA GLY A 107 45.73 -17.00 -9.38
C GLY A 107 46.27 -15.92 -8.45
N PHE A 108 45.45 -15.04 -7.87
CA PHE A 108 45.93 -14.10 -6.86
C PHE A 108 45.67 -14.61 -5.43
N PRO A 109 46.66 -14.60 -4.51
CA PRO A 109 46.40 -14.85 -3.10
C PRO A 109 45.39 -13.81 -2.60
N MET A 110 44.27 -14.27 -2.07
CA MET A 110 43.20 -13.43 -1.54
C MET A 110 43.77 -12.52 -0.44
N PRO A 111 43.63 -11.19 -0.50
CA PRO A 111 43.94 -10.36 0.64
C PRO A 111 42.99 -10.75 1.78
N ALA A 112 43.58 -11.13 2.92
CA ALA A 112 42.85 -11.23 4.17
C ALA A 112 42.21 -9.86 4.46
N SER A 113 40.91 -9.87 4.79
CA SER A 113 40.11 -8.69 5.17
C SER A 113 39.66 -7.82 4.00
N MET A 114 38.58 -8.24 3.32
CA MET A 114 37.70 -7.26 2.70
C MET A 114 37.17 -6.36 3.83
N PRO A 115 37.23 -5.02 3.72
CA PRO A 115 36.61 -4.16 4.73
C PRO A 115 35.13 -4.53 4.81
N SER A 116 34.62 -4.75 6.02
CA SER A 116 33.21 -5.04 6.26
C SER A 116 32.37 -3.85 5.80
N VAL A 117 31.96 -3.82 4.53
CA VAL A 117 31.11 -2.77 3.99
C VAL A 117 29.75 -2.90 4.68
N LYS A 118 29.45 -1.98 5.62
CA LYS A 118 28.17 -1.94 6.31
C LYS A 118 27.03 -1.98 5.27
N PRO A 119 26.09 -2.95 5.34
CA PRO A 119 24.99 -3.05 4.39
C PRO A 119 24.23 -1.73 4.28
N LEU A 120 23.78 -1.39 3.07
CA LEU A 120 22.97 -0.20 2.82
C LEU A 120 21.65 -0.28 3.62
N PRO A 121 21.18 0.81 4.25
CA PRO A 121 19.95 0.79 5.04
C PRO A 121 18.72 0.49 4.16
N LEU A 122 18.76 0.93 2.90
CA LEU A 122 17.77 0.62 1.88
C LEU A 122 18.38 0.67 0.48
N SER A 123 17.69 0.08 -0.49
CA SER A 123 17.94 0.25 -1.92
C SER A 123 16.65 0.05 -2.71
N GLY A 124 16.48 0.76 -3.82
CA GLY A 124 15.29 0.69 -4.66
C GLY A 124 15.60 0.25 -6.09
N SER A 125 14.54 -0.06 -6.83
CA SER A 125 14.57 -0.26 -8.28
C SER A 125 13.28 0.28 -8.88
N ASP A 126 13.41 1.03 -9.97
CA ASP A 126 12.26 1.50 -10.74
C ASP A 126 11.69 0.34 -11.58
N ASP A 127 10.38 0.34 -11.86
CA ASP A 127 9.68 -0.63 -12.74
C ASP A 127 10.06 -2.10 -12.49
N CYS A 128 9.89 -2.58 -11.25
CA CYS A 128 10.39 -3.85 -10.76
C CYS A 128 9.30 -4.69 -10.07
N GLY A 129 8.80 -5.73 -10.76
CA GLY A 129 7.62 -6.51 -10.33
C GLY A 129 7.93 -7.83 -9.62
N GLN A 130 9.13 -8.35 -9.78
CA GLN A 130 9.62 -9.52 -9.04
C GLN A 130 11.13 -9.40 -8.89
N PRO A 131 11.61 -8.72 -7.85
CA PRO A 131 13.03 -8.66 -7.56
C PRO A 131 13.48 -10.08 -7.18
N SER A 132 14.13 -10.77 -8.13
CA SER A 132 14.78 -12.04 -7.87
C SER A 132 16.26 -11.77 -7.64
N VAL A 133 16.88 -12.59 -6.79
CA VAL A 133 18.32 -12.49 -6.48
C VAL A 133 19.18 -13.04 -7.64
N ALA A 134 18.59 -13.65 -8.68
CA ALA A 134 19.31 -14.45 -9.69
C ALA A 134 18.84 -14.31 -11.16
N SER A 135 17.83 -13.49 -11.44
CA SER A 135 17.27 -13.25 -12.78
C SER A 135 16.99 -11.75 -12.92
N PRO A 136 17.15 -11.13 -14.10
CA PRO A 136 16.80 -9.73 -14.27
C PRO A 136 15.35 -9.52 -13.82
N PRO A 137 15.08 -8.52 -12.98
CA PRO A 137 13.73 -8.30 -12.47
C PRO A 137 12.78 -8.10 -13.65
N GLY A 138 11.64 -8.78 -13.60
CA GLY A 138 10.54 -8.50 -14.53
C GLY A 138 9.98 -7.10 -14.27
N ARG A 139 9.33 -6.52 -15.28
CA ARG A 139 8.67 -5.21 -15.16
C ARG A 139 7.64 -5.20 -14.03
N GLY A 140 7.51 -4.05 -13.38
CA GLY A 140 6.52 -3.79 -12.35
C GLY A 140 5.10 -3.81 -12.90
N ILE A 141 4.15 -4.35 -12.13
CA ILE A 141 2.73 -4.15 -12.43
C ILE A 141 2.44 -2.65 -12.39
N GLY A 142 1.88 -2.09 -13.46
CA GLY A 142 1.63 -0.65 -13.54
C GLY A 142 2.91 0.19 -13.39
N ALA A 143 4.04 -0.32 -13.91
CA ALA A 143 5.37 0.26 -13.75
C ALA A 143 5.81 0.46 -12.29
N SER A 144 5.27 -0.35 -11.37
CA SER A 144 5.58 -0.24 -9.94
C SER A 144 7.06 -0.41 -9.65
N ASP A 145 7.56 0.42 -8.75
CA ASP A 145 8.87 0.33 -8.15
C ASP A 145 8.91 -0.77 -7.06
N ALA A 146 10.13 -1.12 -6.68
CA ALA A 146 10.41 -1.98 -5.53
C ALA A 146 11.42 -1.32 -4.59
N VAL A 147 11.30 -1.61 -3.28
CA VAL A 147 12.25 -1.15 -2.27
C VAL A 147 12.63 -2.27 -1.32
N LEU A 148 13.94 -2.45 -1.16
CA LEU A 148 14.59 -3.32 -0.21
C LEU A 148 14.95 -2.52 1.04
N ILE A 149 14.47 -2.97 2.19
CA ILE A 149 14.70 -2.33 3.49
C ILE A 149 15.51 -3.28 4.35
N ARG A 150 16.63 -2.81 4.90
CA ARG A 150 17.53 -3.61 5.75
C ARG A 150 17.58 -3.05 7.16
N PHE A 151 17.48 -3.93 8.15
CA PHE A 151 17.41 -3.55 9.56
C PHE A 151 17.81 -4.72 10.47
N GLY A 152 18.17 -4.44 11.72
CA GLY A 152 18.47 -5.43 12.74
C GLY A 152 17.32 -5.58 13.73
N GLY A 153 17.21 -6.75 14.37
CA GLY A 153 16.35 -6.93 15.53
C GLY A 153 16.86 -6.19 16.75
N VAL A 154 16.01 -5.96 17.75
CA VAL A 154 16.31 -5.32 19.05
C VAL A 154 16.01 -6.31 20.18
N ASP A 155 16.84 -6.32 21.24
CA ASP A 155 16.63 -7.19 22.40
C ASP A 155 15.34 -6.83 23.15
N GLY A 156 14.51 -7.83 23.41
CA GLY A 156 13.33 -7.71 24.26
C GLY A 156 13.72 -7.79 25.73
N ALA A 157 13.51 -6.69 26.47
CA ALA A 157 13.73 -6.62 27.93
C ALA A 157 15.12 -7.11 28.38
N GLY A 158 16.17 -6.83 27.58
CA GLY A 158 17.55 -7.25 27.86
C GLY A 158 17.81 -8.75 27.69
N LYS A 159 16.91 -9.49 27.04
CA LYS A 159 17.08 -10.93 26.75
C LYS A 159 17.36 -11.14 25.24
N PRO A 160 18.59 -11.48 24.84
CA PRO A 160 18.96 -11.57 23.43
C PRO A 160 18.25 -12.63 22.60
N ALA A 161 17.66 -13.63 23.26
CA ALA A 161 16.88 -14.68 22.62
C ALA A 161 15.44 -14.24 22.26
N TYR A 162 15.03 -13.03 22.64
CA TYR A 162 13.69 -12.51 22.37
C TYR A 162 13.80 -11.13 21.71
N GLY A 163 13.06 -10.91 20.63
CA GLY A 163 12.95 -9.58 20.03
C GLY A 163 12.04 -8.65 20.85
N ASP A 164 12.17 -7.34 20.67
CA ASP A 164 11.45 -6.30 21.41
C ASP A 164 9.94 -6.16 21.10
N ARG A 165 9.39 -6.99 20.21
CA ARG A 165 7.99 -6.96 19.71
C ARG A 165 7.61 -5.73 18.90
N TYR A 166 8.48 -4.73 18.79
CA TYR A 166 8.23 -3.52 18.01
C TYR A 166 8.91 -3.58 16.65
N VAL A 167 10.09 -4.21 16.58
CA VAL A 167 10.83 -4.43 15.33
C VAL A 167 10.48 -5.79 14.76
N THR A 168 9.51 -5.78 13.85
CA THR A 168 9.07 -6.98 13.12
C THR A 168 9.45 -6.91 11.65
N ASP A 169 9.66 -8.08 11.05
CA ASP A 169 9.70 -8.22 9.60
C ASP A 169 8.29 -8.38 9.01
N CYS A 170 8.22 -8.62 7.71
CA CYS A 170 6.96 -8.82 7.01
C CYS A 170 6.23 -10.13 7.34
N SER A 171 6.84 -11.03 8.10
CA SER A 171 6.15 -12.18 8.67
C SER A 171 5.35 -11.83 9.93
N GLY A 172 5.55 -10.63 10.48
CA GLY A 172 4.93 -10.17 11.72
C GLY A 172 5.59 -10.70 12.98
N TYR A 173 6.70 -11.44 12.85
CA TYR A 173 7.45 -11.95 13.98
C TYR A 173 8.51 -10.94 14.42
N PRO A 174 8.76 -10.81 15.74
CA PRO A 174 9.81 -9.96 16.26
C PRO A 174 11.17 -10.52 15.89
N LEU A 175 12.09 -9.62 15.51
CA LEU A 175 13.45 -10.01 15.14
C LEU A 175 14.36 -10.01 16.36
N VAL A 176 15.14 -11.08 16.49
CA VAL A 176 16.23 -11.17 17.48
C VAL A 176 17.51 -10.54 16.90
N PRO A 177 18.34 -9.84 17.70
CA PRO A 177 19.49 -9.10 17.13
C PRO A 177 20.60 -9.97 16.54
N ARG A 178 20.68 -11.24 16.95
CA ARG A 178 21.74 -12.20 16.57
C ARG A 178 21.21 -13.36 15.75
N ASP A 179 20.16 -13.14 14.98
CA ASP A 179 19.63 -14.21 14.13
C ASP A 179 20.64 -14.56 13.03
N GLU A 180 21.08 -15.82 13.00
CA GLU A 180 22.03 -16.30 12.01
C GLU A 180 21.50 -16.17 10.57
N ARG A 181 20.17 -16.17 10.39
CA ARG A 181 19.53 -15.91 9.08
C ARG A 181 19.86 -14.52 8.54
N TYR A 182 20.20 -13.58 9.42
CA TYR A 182 20.35 -12.16 9.15
C TYR A 182 21.76 -11.65 9.50
N ALA A 183 22.69 -12.54 9.85
CA ALA A 183 23.98 -12.17 10.44
C ALA A 183 24.85 -11.26 9.55
N ARG A 184 24.78 -11.40 8.22
CA ARG A 184 25.51 -10.53 7.28
C ARG A 184 24.77 -9.23 6.96
N ASP A 185 23.48 -9.34 6.66
CA ASP A 185 22.74 -8.30 5.95
C ASP A 185 21.69 -7.58 6.81
N GLY A 186 21.39 -8.12 7.99
CA GLY A 186 20.17 -7.81 8.70
C GLY A 186 18.95 -8.53 8.14
N ALA A 187 17.83 -8.34 8.84
CA ALA A 187 16.53 -8.64 8.31
C ALA A 187 16.22 -7.76 7.12
N ILE A 188 15.42 -8.33 6.23
CA ILE A 188 15.11 -7.76 4.93
C ILE A 188 13.60 -7.74 4.76
N ASN A 189 13.07 -6.56 4.45
CA ASN A 189 11.71 -6.39 3.95
C ASN A 189 11.81 -5.83 2.53
N LEU A 190 11.38 -6.61 1.55
CA LEU A 190 11.33 -6.20 0.16
C LEU A 190 9.87 -5.94 -0.23
N LEU A 191 9.54 -4.67 -0.44
CA LEU A 191 8.22 -4.22 -0.87
C LEU A 191 8.17 -4.11 -2.39
N TYR A 192 7.12 -4.68 -2.98
CA TYR A 192 6.87 -4.64 -4.42
C TYR A 192 5.40 -4.94 -4.71
N VAL A 193 4.92 -4.59 -5.90
CA VAL A 193 3.56 -4.95 -6.35
C VAL A 193 3.63 -6.21 -7.20
N GLY A 194 2.79 -7.19 -6.89
CA GLY A 194 2.62 -8.41 -7.67
C GLY A 194 1.16 -8.76 -7.87
N LEU A 195 0.89 -9.86 -8.60
CA LEU A 195 -0.45 -10.36 -8.82
C LEU A 195 -0.80 -11.47 -7.82
N ALA A 196 -2.02 -11.43 -7.29
CA ALA A 196 -2.65 -12.56 -6.62
C ALA A 196 -3.04 -13.66 -7.61
N ALA A 197 -3.46 -14.82 -7.09
CA ALA A 197 -3.85 -15.98 -7.91
C ALA A 197 -5.05 -15.68 -8.84
N ASP A 198 -5.90 -14.72 -8.48
CA ASP A 198 -7.04 -14.24 -9.27
C ASP A 198 -6.70 -13.06 -10.19
N GLY A 199 -5.41 -12.70 -10.30
CA GLY A 199 -4.94 -11.60 -11.14
C GLY A 199 -5.16 -10.21 -10.55
N GLU A 200 -5.58 -10.09 -9.29
CA GLU A 200 -5.65 -8.80 -8.60
C GLU A 200 -4.25 -8.30 -8.20
N PRO A 201 -3.84 -7.08 -8.60
CA PRO A 201 -2.64 -6.43 -8.09
C PRO A 201 -2.67 -6.28 -6.58
N GLN A 202 -1.55 -6.53 -5.91
CA GLN A 202 -1.43 -6.41 -4.46
C GLN A 202 -0.01 -6.01 -4.06
N LEU A 203 0.09 -5.21 -3.00
CA LEU A 203 1.35 -4.93 -2.32
C LEU A 203 1.80 -6.20 -1.60
N LEU A 204 2.96 -6.70 -1.99
CA LEU A 204 3.63 -7.83 -1.39
C LEU A 204 4.79 -7.35 -0.53
N CYS A 205 5.10 -8.11 0.50
CA CYS A 205 6.36 -7.99 1.19
C CYS A 205 7.07 -9.33 1.28
N ARG A 206 8.31 -9.36 0.81
CA ARG A 206 9.19 -10.51 0.82
C ARG A 206 10.21 -10.41 1.94
N TYR A 207 10.43 -11.54 2.61
CA TYR A 207 11.30 -11.70 3.77
C TYR A 207 11.94 -13.10 3.76
N ILE A 208 12.95 -13.31 4.60
CA ILE A 208 13.55 -14.64 4.82
C ILE A 208 12.75 -15.33 5.92
N GLY A 209 12.12 -16.46 5.61
CA GLY A 209 11.36 -17.24 6.58
C GLY A 209 12.25 -17.98 7.57
N HIS A 210 11.63 -18.54 8.61
CA HIS A 210 12.32 -19.26 9.70
C HIS A 210 13.21 -20.43 9.23
N ALA A 211 12.84 -21.08 8.12
CA ALA A 211 13.64 -22.16 7.51
C ALA A 211 14.79 -21.66 6.61
N GLY A 212 15.05 -20.34 6.57
CA GLY A 212 16.11 -19.74 5.75
C GLY A 212 15.74 -19.50 4.27
N GLY A 213 14.57 -19.97 3.83
CA GLY A 213 14.04 -19.72 2.48
C GLY A 213 13.31 -18.38 2.36
N TRP A 214 13.22 -17.85 1.14
CA TRP A 214 12.42 -16.65 0.87
C TRP A 214 10.92 -16.93 0.90
N SER A 215 10.16 -16.03 1.50
CA SER A 215 8.69 -16.05 1.54
C SER A 215 8.15 -14.66 1.21
N SER A 216 6.95 -14.60 0.65
CA SER A 216 6.24 -13.35 0.36
C SER A 216 4.85 -13.39 0.99
N GLY A 217 4.53 -12.37 1.80
CA GLY A 217 3.19 -12.13 2.33
C GLY A 217 2.47 -11.03 1.57
N ALA A 218 1.15 -11.17 1.39
CA ALA A 218 0.33 -10.09 0.87
C ALA A 218 0.00 -9.09 1.99
N LEU A 219 0.31 -7.81 1.77
CA LEU A 219 0.00 -6.75 2.73
C LEU A 219 -1.37 -6.15 2.43
N VAL A 220 -1.59 -5.67 1.20
CA VAL A 220 -2.83 -5.02 0.80
C VAL A 220 -3.15 -5.34 -0.65
N ARG A 221 -4.41 -5.72 -0.92
CA ARG A 221 -4.91 -6.01 -2.27
C ARG A 221 -5.45 -4.75 -2.95
N GLY A 222 -5.45 -4.75 -4.27
CA GLY A 222 -5.93 -3.65 -5.11
C GLY A 222 -4.90 -2.54 -5.35
N VAL A 223 -3.63 -2.72 -4.98
CA VAL A 223 -2.56 -1.74 -5.24
C VAL A 223 -2.10 -1.92 -6.69
N GLU A 224 -2.46 -0.98 -7.56
CA GLU A 224 -2.19 -1.05 -9.01
C GLU A 224 -0.83 -0.48 -9.41
N THR A 225 -0.32 0.48 -8.64
CA THR A 225 1.05 0.97 -8.78
C THR A 225 1.62 1.41 -7.44
N LEU A 226 2.93 1.24 -7.23
CA LEU A 226 3.73 1.79 -6.15
C LEU A 226 4.88 2.58 -6.79
N GLN A 227 4.99 3.86 -6.48
CA GLN A 227 6.04 4.75 -6.99
C GLN A 227 6.82 5.35 -5.83
N LEU A 228 8.14 5.44 -6.00
CA LEU A 228 9.08 5.81 -4.96
C LEU A 228 10.08 6.86 -5.45
N ARG A 229 10.33 7.87 -4.62
CA ARG A 229 11.49 8.76 -4.79
C ARG A 229 12.26 8.89 -3.50
N TYR A 230 13.57 9.05 -3.63
CA TYR A 230 14.51 9.06 -2.53
C TYR A 230 15.05 10.47 -2.34
N GLY A 231 14.76 11.05 -1.18
CA GLY A 231 15.30 12.33 -0.75
C GLY A 231 16.74 12.16 -0.30
N VAL A 232 17.67 12.78 -1.03
CA VAL A 232 19.12 12.64 -0.85
C VAL A 232 19.72 13.90 -0.24
N ASP A 233 20.63 13.67 0.69
CA ASP A 233 21.53 14.63 1.33
C ASP A 233 22.86 14.71 0.55
N GLY A 234 22.93 15.69 -0.35
CA GLY A 234 24.03 15.87 -1.28
C GLY A 234 25.25 16.54 -0.65
N ASP A 235 25.04 17.45 0.30
CA ASP A 235 26.11 18.22 0.96
C ASP A 235 26.55 17.65 2.33
N GLY A 236 25.79 16.71 2.89
CA GLY A 236 26.11 16.03 4.15
C GLY A 236 25.59 16.75 5.39
N ASP A 237 24.72 17.76 5.25
CA ASP A 237 24.17 18.52 6.38
C ASP A 237 23.00 17.80 7.10
N GLY A 238 22.59 16.63 6.59
CA GLY A 238 21.51 15.82 7.13
C GLY A 238 20.12 16.17 6.59
N ARG A 239 20.01 17.15 5.69
CA ARG A 239 18.75 17.60 5.08
C ARG A 239 18.59 16.99 3.69
N VAL A 240 17.37 17.04 3.16
CA VAL A 240 17.08 16.59 1.79
C VAL A 240 17.26 17.77 0.84
N ASP A 241 18.16 17.62 -0.12
CA ASP A 241 18.38 18.61 -1.19
C ASP A 241 17.48 18.35 -2.39
N ARG A 242 17.33 17.07 -2.75
CA ARG A 242 16.58 16.66 -3.94
C ARG A 242 16.00 15.26 -3.79
N PHE A 243 14.89 15.03 -4.49
CA PHE A 243 14.28 13.71 -4.62
C PHE A 243 14.68 13.10 -5.97
N LEU A 244 15.19 11.87 -5.95
CA LEU A 244 15.65 11.12 -7.12
C LEU A 244 14.90 9.78 -7.24
N ARG A 245 14.71 9.30 -8.48
CA ARG A 245 14.30 7.91 -8.76
C ARG A 245 15.42 6.93 -8.42
N ALA A 246 15.12 5.64 -8.31
CA ALA A 246 16.14 4.65 -7.97
C ALA A 246 17.21 4.53 -9.07
N SER A 247 16.81 4.65 -10.34
CA SER A 247 17.72 4.64 -11.49
C SER A 247 18.70 5.81 -11.48
N GLU A 248 18.22 7.03 -11.20
CA GLU A 248 19.05 8.23 -11.08
C GLU A 248 20.05 8.12 -9.93
N LEU A 249 19.60 7.60 -8.79
CA LEU A 249 20.44 7.40 -7.61
C LEU A 249 21.52 6.34 -7.86
N SER A 250 21.15 5.23 -8.51
CA SER A 250 22.06 4.13 -8.82
C SER A 250 23.07 4.49 -9.91
N ALA A 251 22.65 5.26 -10.92
CA ALA A 251 23.54 5.78 -11.97
C ALA A 251 24.64 6.70 -11.40
N SER A 252 24.35 7.36 -10.27
CA SER A 252 25.32 8.22 -9.58
C SER A 252 26.30 7.44 -8.69
N GLY A 253 26.09 6.13 -8.49
CA GLY A 253 26.93 5.24 -7.66
C GLY A 253 26.19 4.63 -6.46
N ALA A 254 26.52 3.37 -6.14
CA ALA A 254 25.82 2.58 -5.10
C ALA A 254 25.93 3.16 -3.68
N ASP A 255 26.98 3.89 -3.35
CA ASP A 255 27.13 4.50 -2.02
C ASP A 255 26.17 5.67 -1.77
N ASN A 256 25.56 6.25 -2.81
CA ASN A 256 24.60 7.34 -2.64
C ASN A 256 23.33 6.90 -1.89
N TRP A 257 23.03 5.60 -1.87
CA TRP A 257 21.96 5.04 -1.04
C TRP A 257 22.16 5.32 0.46
N ARG A 258 23.41 5.58 0.91
CA ARG A 258 23.72 5.98 2.29
C ARG A 258 23.28 7.41 2.62
N ARG A 259 23.17 8.26 1.60
CA ARG A 259 22.77 9.67 1.70
C ARG A 259 21.25 9.87 1.67
N VAL A 260 20.47 8.79 1.55
CA VAL A 260 19.02 8.90 1.58
C VAL A 260 18.56 9.24 3.01
N ARG A 261 17.73 10.27 3.13
CA ARG A 261 17.14 10.75 4.40
C ARG A 261 15.62 10.63 4.43
N ALA A 262 14.97 10.62 3.27
CA ALA A 262 13.53 10.49 3.16
C ALA A 262 13.12 9.67 1.94
N VAL A 263 11.90 9.12 1.95
CA VAL A 263 11.30 8.42 0.83
C VAL A 263 9.91 8.99 0.58
N GLN A 264 9.69 9.56 -0.60
CA GLN A 264 8.34 9.84 -1.10
C GLN A 264 7.74 8.54 -1.62
N VAL A 265 6.52 8.26 -1.18
CA VAL A 265 5.75 7.09 -1.57
C VAL A 265 4.45 7.59 -2.19
N ALA A 266 4.10 7.05 -3.35
CA ALA A 266 2.76 7.20 -3.93
C ALA A 266 2.24 5.82 -4.35
N MET A 267 0.99 5.54 -4.02
CA MET A 267 0.31 4.31 -4.41
C MET A 267 -1.07 4.61 -4.98
N VAL A 268 -1.46 3.87 -6.02
CA VAL A 268 -2.85 3.89 -6.51
C VAL A 268 -3.53 2.63 -6.05
N LEU A 269 -4.62 2.79 -5.30
CA LEU A 269 -5.51 1.69 -4.94
C LEU A 269 -6.78 1.74 -5.77
N ARG A 270 -7.21 0.56 -6.24
CA ARG A 270 -8.50 0.36 -6.89
C ARG A 270 -9.56 -0.10 -5.90
N GLY A 271 -10.76 0.46 -6.03
CA GLY A 271 -11.96 -0.04 -5.39
C GLY A 271 -12.66 -1.08 -6.25
N ASP A 272 -13.53 -1.87 -5.63
CA ASP A 272 -14.20 -3.02 -6.25
C ASP A 272 -15.35 -2.61 -7.21
N ARG A 273 -15.66 -1.31 -7.30
CA ARG A 273 -16.82 -0.78 -8.01
C ARG A 273 -16.43 -0.08 -9.30
N ARG A 274 -17.39 -0.08 -10.25
CA ARG A 274 -17.31 0.73 -11.45
C ARG A 274 -17.77 2.18 -11.22
N PRO A 275 -16.94 3.20 -11.52
CA PRO A 275 -17.36 4.59 -11.55
C PRO A 275 -18.29 4.82 -12.74
N ALA A 276 -19.11 5.88 -12.65
CA ALA A 276 -20.00 6.31 -13.73
C ALA A 276 -19.26 6.77 -15.00
N ARG A 277 -17.96 7.09 -14.88
CA ARG A 277 -17.08 7.53 -15.98
C ARG A 277 -15.72 6.83 -15.85
N PRO A 278 -15.10 6.41 -16.97
CA PRO A 278 -13.76 5.83 -16.93
C PRO A 278 -12.76 6.77 -16.25
N SER A 279 -11.88 6.22 -15.43
CA SER A 279 -10.78 6.99 -14.83
C SER A 279 -9.76 7.34 -15.91
N GLY A 280 -9.47 8.64 -16.07
CA GLY A 280 -8.33 9.10 -16.86
C GLY A 280 -7.00 8.88 -16.12
N PRO A 281 -5.90 9.45 -16.65
CA PRO A 281 -4.62 9.47 -15.96
C PRO A 281 -4.75 10.06 -14.56
N VAL A 282 -3.97 9.50 -13.62
CA VAL A 282 -4.03 9.82 -12.20
C VAL A 282 -2.69 10.42 -11.77
N PRO A 283 -2.63 11.67 -11.29
CA PRO A 283 -1.39 12.27 -10.83
C PRO A 283 -0.89 11.62 -9.54
N LEU A 284 0.42 11.42 -9.42
CA LEU A 284 1.10 10.78 -8.30
C LEU A 284 1.99 11.78 -7.55
N LEU A 285 3.31 11.72 -7.78
CA LEU A 285 4.28 12.65 -7.17
C LEU A 285 4.40 13.91 -8.04
N PRO A 286 4.60 15.09 -7.43
CA PRO A 286 4.71 16.33 -8.18
C PRO A 286 5.94 16.32 -9.10
N ALA A 287 5.83 16.88 -10.30
CA ALA A 287 6.98 17.09 -11.17
C ALA A 287 8.03 17.98 -10.46
N ARG A 288 9.31 17.63 -10.60
CA ARG A 288 10.48 18.36 -10.07
C ARG A 288 10.92 19.48 -11.01
N ALA A 289 10.62 19.34 -12.31
CA ALA A 289 10.86 20.37 -13.32
C ALA A 289 9.68 20.50 -14.29
N ALA A 290 9.57 21.66 -14.94
CA ALA A 290 8.54 21.90 -15.96
C ALA A 290 8.72 20.92 -17.13
N GLY A 291 7.65 20.23 -17.52
CA GLY A 291 7.66 19.25 -18.61
C GLY A 291 8.24 17.88 -18.23
N GLU A 292 8.60 17.65 -16.96
CA GLU A 292 9.00 16.33 -16.50
C GLU A 292 7.83 15.35 -16.60
N THR A 293 8.11 14.16 -17.10
CA THR A 293 7.16 13.06 -17.24
C THR A 293 7.77 11.76 -16.70
N GLY A 294 6.92 10.80 -16.35
CA GLY A 294 7.33 9.47 -15.94
C GLY A 294 6.28 8.78 -15.09
N ASP A 295 6.49 7.48 -14.88
CA ASP A 295 5.57 6.60 -14.17
C ASP A 295 5.36 7.01 -12.70
N ASP A 296 6.32 7.74 -12.13
CA ASP A 296 6.28 8.31 -10.78
C ASP A 296 5.46 9.61 -10.66
N ILE A 297 5.13 10.25 -11.79
CA ILE A 297 4.36 11.51 -11.87
C ILE A 297 2.91 11.24 -12.21
N GLU A 298 2.65 10.30 -13.11
CA GLU A 298 1.30 10.04 -13.61
C GLU A 298 1.11 8.55 -13.87
N PHE A 299 0.03 8.00 -13.32
CA PHE A 299 -0.39 6.63 -13.57
C PHE A 299 -1.49 6.59 -14.62
N VAL A 300 -1.31 5.78 -15.66
CA VAL A 300 -2.33 5.51 -16.68
C VAL A 300 -2.90 4.11 -16.47
N PRO A 301 -4.18 3.98 -16.07
CA PRO A 301 -4.80 2.68 -15.85
C PRO A 301 -4.82 1.80 -17.12
N ALA A 302 -4.07 0.70 -17.09
CA ALA A 302 -4.01 -0.26 -18.20
C ALA A 302 -5.17 -1.28 -18.21
N SER A 303 -5.84 -1.47 -17.07
CA SER A 303 -6.91 -2.44 -16.90
C SER A 303 -8.08 -1.86 -16.09
N GLN A 304 -9.27 -2.44 -16.24
CA GLN A 304 -10.47 -2.04 -15.52
C GLN A 304 -10.68 -0.50 -15.56
N PRO A 305 -10.93 0.08 -16.76
CA PRO A 305 -11.01 1.54 -16.92
C PRO A 305 -12.16 2.15 -16.12
N GLY A 306 -13.20 1.35 -15.86
CA GLY A 306 -14.22 1.66 -14.88
C GLY A 306 -13.90 1.03 -13.54
N ALA A 307 -12.79 1.33 -12.88
CA ALA A 307 -12.60 1.06 -11.46
C ALA A 307 -12.40 2.40 -10.74
N VAL A 308 -12.97 2.56 -9.55
CA VAL A 308 -12.70 3.74 -8.72
C VAL A 308 -11.25 3.66 -8.24
N ARG A 309 -10.50 4.75 -8.35
CA ARG A 309 -9.09 4.82 -7.95
C ARG A 309 -8.87 5.96 -6.99
N ARG A 310 -8.02 5.74 -6.00
CA ARG A 310 -7.55 6.79 -5.09
C ARG A 310 -6.05 6.69 -4.93
N VAL A 311 -5.42 7.86 -4.86
CA VAL A 311 -3.98 8.02 -4.65
C VAL A 311 -3.74 8.21 -3.17
N PHE A 312 -2.78 7.45 -2.64
CA PHE A 312 -2.29 7.59 -1.28
C PHE A 312 -0.81 7.92 -1.37
N ALA A 313 -0.43 9.09 -0.90
CA ALA A 313 0.94 9.56 -0.99
C ALA A 313 1.43 10.13 0.35
N THR A 314 2.71 9.94 0.64
CA THR A 314 3.35 10.48 1.84
C THR A 314 4.86 10.62 1.66
N THR A 315 5.49 11.35 2.56
CA THR A 315 6.96 11.39 2.69
C THR A 315 7.35 10.79 4.03
N VAL A 316 8.18 9.74 3.98
CA VAL A 316 8.67 9.04 5.16
C VAL A 316 10.12 9.41 5.41
N TRP A 317 10.38 10.08 6.53
CA TRP A 317 11.75 10.35 6.98
C TRP A 317 12.36 9.10 7.62
N LEU A 318 13.60 8.81 7.24
CA LEU A 318 14.37 7.68 7.75
C LEU A 318 14.99 8.05 9.09
N ARG A 319 14.70 7.26 10.11
CA ARG A 319 15.16 7.53 11.49
C ARG A 319 16.60 7.08 11.74
N ASN A 320 17.04 6.05 11.02
CA ASN A 320 18.36 5.44 11.19
C ASN A 320 19.16 5.51 9.87
N ALA A 321 19.01 6.62 9.14
CA ALA A 321 19.81 6.86 7.94
C ALA A 321 21.30 6.73 8.28
N ALA A 322 22.10 6.17 7.38
CA ALA A 322 23.52 5.97 7.64
C ALA A 322 24.15 7.32 8.00
N ALA A 323 24.62 7.46 9.24
CA ALA A 323 25.40 8.62 9.63
C ALA A 323 26.64 8.63 8.73
N CYS A 324 26.81 9.69 7.95
CA CYS A 324 28.14 9.99 7.42
C CYS A 324 29.01 10.14 8.67
N HIS A 325 30.08 9.36 8.75
CA HIS A 325 31.09 9.56 9.78
C HIS A 325 31.44 11.05 9.76
N ALA A 326 31.28 11.71 10.90
CA ALA A 326 31.73 13.07 11.09
C ALA A 326 33.16 13.19 10.55
N ALA A 327 33.40 14.21 9.72
CA ALA A 327 34.74 14.55 9.29
C ALA A 327 35.66 14.61 10.54
N PRO A 328 36.86 14.03 10.48
CA PRO A 328 37.83 14.19 11.56
C PRO A 328 38.16 15.68 11.68
N CYS A 329 38.04 16.22 12.90
CA CYS A 329 38.63 17.49 13.25
C CYS A 329 40.14 17.50 12.97
#